data_AF-A0A2P7SG74-F1
#
_entry.id   AF-A0A2P7SG74-F1
#
_cell.length_a   1.000
_cell.length_b   1.000
_cell.length_c   1.000
_cell.angle_alpha   90.00
_cell.angle_beta   90.00
_cell.angle_gamma   90.00
#
_symmetry.space_group_name_H-M   'P 1'
#
loop_
_entity.id
_entity.type
_entity.pdbx_description
1 polymer ?
#
loop_
_entity_poly.entity_id
_entity_poly.type
_entity_poly.pdbx_seq_one_letter_code
_entity_poly.pdbx_strand_id
1 'polypeptide(L)'
;MSVIFRAFTLACVSFSLTCPAFADESPAQRPQYVIISFDGAHELAQWQRSRSLAARTGARFTYFLSCVFLLSRENRNEYHAPGKSAGRSNVGFAQSKDEVRQRLAQIWLAHSEGHDIASHACGHFDGKDWTKADWLNEFSSFSRIVRDAYKINGIEGEPEGWKQFAETGISGFRVPYLSDGKALYSALSEKNFAYDASGISRGPAEPQMVDGMMRFALPQIPEGPQKRPIIAMDYNLFVRHSGGIERKDADGAFENRAYEAFRAAFDREYDGKRVPLGMGFHFTLMNGGAYWRALERFAGEVCVKADVKCVSYADYLADQRAAGKTQTGNVGG
;
A
#
# COMPACT_ATOMS: atom_id res chain seq x y z
N MET A 1 -19.26 78.07 -56.63
CA MET A 1 -19.10 76.89 -57.50
C MET A 1 -18.75 75.70 -56.62
N SER A 2 -19.74 74.84 -56.37
CA SER A 2 -19.64 73.65 -55.52
C SER A 2 -19.06 72.49 -56.32
N VAL A 3 -17.99 71.86 -55.83
CA VAL A 3 -17.49 70.58 -56.39
C VAL A 3 -17.45 69.57 -55.26
N ILE A 4 -18.31 68.57 -55.40
CA ILE A 4 -18.52 67.44 -54.49
C ILE A 4 -17.44 66.40 -54.78
N PHE A 5 -16.60 66.07 -53.78
CA PHE A 5 -15.70 64.91 -53.85
C PHE A 5 -16.38 63.72 -53.19
N ARG A 6 -16.71 62.69 -53.99
CA ARG A 6 -17.21 61.38 -53.52
C ARG A 6 -16.03 60.52 -53.09
N ALA A 7 -15.95 60.18 -51.81
CA ALA A 7 -15.06 59.13 -51.31
C ALA A 7 -15.71 57.76 -51.50
N PHE A 8 -15.05 56.86 -52.23
CA PHE A 8 -15.42 55.44 -52.34
C PHE A 8 -14.74 54.68 -51.19
N THR A 9 -15.54 54.14 -50.28
CA THR A 9 -15.09 53.23 -49.22
C THR A 9 -14.98 51.81 -49.78
N LEU A 10 -13.77 51.28 -49.89
CA LEU A 10 -13.52 49.89 -50.28
C LEU A 10 -13.67 48.99 -49.04
N ALA A 11 -14.72 48.17 -48.99
CA ALA A 11 -14.92 47.19 -47.93
C ALA A 11 -14.13 45.91 -48.25
N CYS A 12 -13.01 45.69 -47.57
CA CYS A 12 -12.31 44.39 -47.58
C CYS A 12 -13.06 43.41 -46.66
N VAL A 13 -13.78 42.46 -47.26
CA VAL A 13 -14.37 41.32 -46.53
C VAL A 13 -13.29 40.24 -46.38
N SER A 14 -12.71 40.12 -45.18
CA SER A 14 -11.80 39.05 -44.83
C SER A 14 -12.59 37.77 -44.56
N PHE A 15 -12.54 36.80 -45.48
CA PHE A 15 -13.04 35.44 -45.24
C PHE A 15 -12.03 34.68 -44.37
N SER A 16 -12.30 34.61 -43.07
CA SER A 16 -11.56 33.74 -42.15
C SER A 16 -12.03 32.29 -42.35
N LEU A 17 -11.24 31.50 -43.07
CA LEU A 17 -11.36 30.05 -43.10
C LEU A 17 -11.01 29.50 -41.71
N THR A 18 -12.01 29.20 -40.90
CA THR A 18 -11.83 28.43 -39.66
C THR A 18 -11.60 26.97 -40.01
N CYS A 19 -10.33 26.57 -40.14
CA CYS A 19 -9.97 25.15 -40.07
C CYS A 19 -10.26 24.67 -38.64
N PRO A 20 -11.05 23.60 -38.43
CA PRO A 20 -11.11 22.96 -37.13
C PRO A 20 -9.71 22.42 -36.82
N ALA A 21 -9.06 23.00 -35.81
CA ALA A 21 -7.88 22.41 -35.21
C ALA A 21 -8.31 21.09 -34.57
N PHE A 22 -8.07 19.98 -35.26
CA PHE A 22 -7.99 18.70 -34.59
C PHE A 22 -6.82 18.80 -33.62
N ALA A 23 -7.12 19.02 -32.34
CA ALA A 23 -6.15 18.75 -31.30
C ALA A 23 -5.80 17.27 -31.43
N ASP A 24 -4.56 16.98 -31.82
CA ASP A 24 -3.96 15.67 -31.61
C ASP A 24 -3.97 15.45 -30.08
N GLU A 25 -5.04 14.84 -29.56
CA GLU A 25 -4.99 14.18 -28.26
C GLU A 25 -3.98 13.04 -28.41
N SER A 26 -2.71 13.37 -28.17
CA SER A 26 -1.72 12.36 -27.82
C SER A 26 -2.36 11.52 -26.72
N PRO A 27 -2.46 10.18 -26.87
CA PRO A 27 -3.18 9.35 -25.91
C PRO A 27 -2.68 9.68 -24.51
N ALA A 28 -3.60 10.08 -23.63
CA ALA A 28 -3.28 10.55 -22.29
C ALA A 28 -2.26 9.59 -21.65
N GLN A 29 -1.08 10.11 -21.31
CA GLN A 29 0.00 9.31 -20.76
C GLN A 29 -0.51 8.55 -19.53
N ARG A 30 -0.23 7.25 -19.45
CA ARG A 30 -0.63 6.41 -18.31
C ARG A 30 -0.20 7.11 -17.01
N PRO A 31 -1.10 7.29 -16.02
CA PRO A 31 -0.70 7.88 -14.75
C PRO A 31 0.37 7.02 -14.09
N GLN A 32 1.32 7.66 -13.40
CA GLN A 32 2.28 6.92 -12.59
C GLN A 32 1.58 6.44 -11.32
N TYR A 33 1.47 5.13 -11.14
CA TYR A 33 0.95 4.55 -9.91
C TYR A 33 2.04 4.44 -8.85
N VAL A 34 1.73 4.84 -7.64
CA VAL A 34 2.56 4.64 -6.45
C VAL A 34 1.70 3.93 -5.41
N ILE A 35 2.17 2.80 -4.91
CA ILE A 35 1.44 1.97 -3.94
C ILE A 35 2.26 1.91 -2.66
N ILE A 36 1.80 2.63 -1.64
CA ILE A 36 2.46 2.71 -0.33
C ILE A 36 1.68 1.85 0.66
N SER A 37 2.41 1.00 1.38
CA SER A 37 1.83 0.05 2.33
C SER A 37 2.61 -0.06 3.62
N PHE A 38 1.91 -0.50 4.67
CA PHE A 38 2.46 -0.56 6.02
C PHE A 38 2.25 -1.93 6.67
N ASP A 39 3.32 -2.55 7.15
CA ASP A 39 3.30 -3.84 7.83
C ASP A 39 3.17 -3.67 9.36
N GLY A 40 2.43 -4.58 9.97
CA GLY A 40 2.17 -4.65 11.41
C GLY A 40 0.95 -3.84 11.86
N ALA A 41 0.79 -2.61 11.40
CA ALA A 41 -0.35 -1.73 11.69
C ALA A 41 -0.72 -1.60 13.19
N HIS A 42 0.28 -1.62 14.10
CA HIS A 42 0.03 -1.64 15.55
C HIS A 42 0.06 -0.26 16.22
N GLU A 43 1.08 0.57 15.97
CA GLU A 43 1.34 1.77 16.78
C GLU A 43 0.28 2.86 16.57
N LEU A 44 -0.39 3.29 17.66
CA LEU A 44 -1.48 4.29 17.61
C LEU A 44 -1.00 5.63 17.04
N ALA A 45 0.20 6.06 17.38
CA ALA A 45 0.77 7.31 16.86
C ALA A 45 0.94 7.26 15.33
N GLN A 46 1.29 6.09 14.76
CA GLN A 46 1.48 5.96 13.33
C GLN A 46 0.17 5.91 12.55
N TRP A 47 -0.92 5.40 13.15
CA TRP A 47 -2.25 5.50 12.55
C TRP A 47 -2.65 6.95 12.30
N GLN A 48 -2.52 7.80 13.32
CA GLN A 48 -2.85 9.21 13.18
C GLN A 48 -1.90 9.90 12.18
N ARG A 49 -0.60 9.58 12.23
CA ARG A 49 0.40 10.14 11.32
C ARG A 49 0.15 9.79 9.86
N SER A 50 -0.14 8.52 9.57
CA SER A 50 -0.40 8.04 8.20
C SER A 50 -1.70 8.61 7.65
N ARG A 51 -2.80 8.60 8.43
CA ARG A 51 -4.08 9.18 8.00
C ARG A 51 -3.97 10.68 7.76
N SER A 52 -3.22 11.40 8.61
CA SER A 52 -2.95 12.83 8.39
C SER A 52 -2.08 13.08 7.15
N LEU A 53 -1.20 12.14 6.77
CA LEU A 53 -0.46 12.19 5.51
C LEU A 53 -1.37 11.93 4.30
N ALA A 54 -2.25 10.94 4.39
CA ALA A 54 -3.24 10.66 3.36
C ALA A 54 -4.13 11.87 3.10
N ALA A 55 -4.72 12.45 4.16
CA ALA A 55 -5.62 13.58 4.05
C ALA A 55 -4.99 14.80 3.35
N ARG A 56 -3.70 15.08 3.59
CA ARG A 56 -3.01 16.23 2.97
C ARG A 56 -2.45 15.95 1.57
N THR A 57 -2.28 14.69 1.19
CA THR A 57 -1.67 14.31 -0.11
C THR A 57 -2.65 13.68 -1.10
N GLY A 58 -3.86 13.32 -0.64
CA GLY A 58 -4.82 12.55 -1.42
C GLY A 58 -4.45 11.06 -1.57
N ALA A 59 -3.37 10.61 -0.91
CA ALA A 59 -2.93 9.22 -1.00
C ALA A 59 -3.89 8.27 -0.28
N ARG A 60 -4.05 7.06 -0.82
CA ARG A 60 -4.70 5.95 -0.13
C ARG A 60 -3.69 4.84 0.13
N PHE A 61 -3.64 4.35 1.37
CA PHE A 61 -2.64 3.39 1.82
C PHE A 61 -3.26 2.01 2.05
N THR A 62 -2.42 0.97 2.00
CA THR A 62 -2.75 -0.36 2.51
C THR A 62 -2.09 -0.60 3.86
N TYR A 63 -2.86 -1.04 4.85
CA TYR A 63 -2.36 -1.44 6.17
C TYR A 63 -2.45 -2.97 6.32
N PHE A 64 -1.30 -3.65 6.31
CA PHE A 64 -1.16 -5.08 6.58
C PHE A 64 -1.17 -5.31 8.09
N LEU A 65 -2.34 -5.64 8.62
CA LEU A 65 -2.60 -5.84 10.04
C LEU A 65 -2.17 -7.24 10.48
N SER A 66 -1.45 -7.36 11.59
CA SER A 66 -1.32 -8.64 12.29
C SER A 66 -2.42 -8.77 13.36
N CYS A 67 -3.23 -9.83 13.31
CA CYS A 67 -4.45 -9.92 14.12
C CYS A 67 -4.19 -9.94 15.65
N VAL A 68 -3.00 -10.36 16.08
CA VAL A 68 -2.59 -10.39 17.50
C VAL A 68 -2.58 -9.01 18.14
N PHE A 69 -2.47 -7.93 17.36
CA PHE A 69 -2.62 -6.58 17.86
C PHE A 69 -4.07 -6.23 18.23
N LEU A 70 -5.04 -7.08 17.91
CA LEU A 70 -6.42 -6.93 18.39
C LEU A 70 -6.69 -7.78 19.64
N LEU A 71 -5.66 -8.38 20.25
CA LEU A 71 -5.76 -9.12 21.48
C LEU A 71 -4.96 -8.41 22.58
N SER A 72 -5.59 -8.21 23.74
CA SER A 72 -4.88 -7.82 24.96
C SER A 72 -3.99 -8.96 25.46
N ARG A 73 -3.09 -8.66 26.41
CA ARG A 73 -2.30 -9.69 27.11
C ARG A 73 -3.14 -10.76 27.80
N GLU A 74 -4.34 -10.41 28.26
CA GLU A 74 -5.30 -11.31 28.92
C GLU A 74 -5.95 -12.27 27.91
N ASN A 75 -6.27 -11.75 26.73
CA ASN A 75 -6.96 -12.50 25.67
C ASN A 75 -6.00 -13.16 24.67
N ARG A 76 -4.69 -13.08 24.88
CA ARG A 76 -3.70 -13.60 23.93
C ARG A 76 -3.90 -15.08 23.57
N ASN A 77 -4.44 -15.88 24.49
CA ASN A 77 -4.68 -17.31 24.30
C ASN A 77 -5.80 -17.59 23.27
N GLU A 78 -6.56 -16.58 22.85
CA GLU A 78 -7.45 -16.67 21.69
C GLU A 78 -6.70 -17.02 20.41
N TYR A 79 -5.41 -16.69 20.31
CA TYR A 79 -4.60 -17.04 19.15
C TYR A 79 -3.80 -18.32 19.38
N HIS A 80 -3.86 -19.24 18.41
CA HIS A 80 -3.12 -20.49 18.40
C HIS A 80 -2.55 -20.75 17.00
N ALA A 81 -1.24 -20.52 16.86
CA ALA A 81 -0.53 -20.73 15.61
C ALA A 81 -0.21 -22.21 15.38
N PRO A 82 -0.12 -22.66 14.11
CA PRO A 82 0.40 -23.98 13.77
C PRO A 82 1.74 -24.30 14.47
N GLY A 83 1.79 -25.41 15.19
CA GLY A 83 3.00 -25.90 15.86
C GLY A 83 3.51 -25.02 17.00
N LYS A 84 2.71 -24.08 17.54
CA LYS A 84 3.06 -23.24 18.70
C LYS A 84 2.03 -23.41 19.81
N SER A 85 2.40 -23.11 21.06
CA SER A 85 1.42 -23.02 22.14
C SER A 85 0.50 -21.80 21.96
N ALA A 86 -0.68 -21.84 22.58
CA ALA A 86 -1.62 -20.72 22.59
C ALA A 86 -0.97 -19.44 23.16
N GLY A 87 -1.31 -18.29 22.59
CA GLY A 87 -0.79 -16.99 23.01
C GLY A 87 0.67 -16.73 22.65
N ARG A 88 1.23 -17.44 21.68
CA ARG A 88 2.57 -17.18 21.13
C ARG A 88 2.49 -16.21 19.95
N SER A 89 3.41 -15.25 19.90
CA SER A 89 3.58 -14.28 18.81
C SER A 89 5.04 -13.82 18.77
N ASN A 90 5.59 -13.58 17.58
CA ASN A 90 6.91 -12.98 17.39
C ASN A 90 6.90 -11.45 17.54
N VAL A 91 5.73 -10.83 17.43
CA VAL A 91 5.55 -9.36 17.49
C VAL A 91 4.77 -8.91 18.73
N GLY A 92 4.48 -9.84 19.65
CA GLY A 92 3.72 -9.56 20.85
C GLY A 92 2.23 -9.35 20.60
N PHE A 93 1.61 -8.58 21.48
CA PHE A 93 0.17 -8.32 21.58
C PHE A 93 -0.05 -6.87 22.02
N ALA A 94 -1.30 -6.39 22.02
CA ALA A 94 -1.62 -5.10 22.60
C ALA A 94 -1.27 -5.07 24.10
N GLN A 95 -0.76 -3.94 24.60
CA GLN A 95 -0.38 -3.81 26.02
C GLN A 95 -1.59 -3.73 26.94
N SER A 96 -2.73 -3.23 26.45
CA SER A 96 -3.96 -3.09 27.23
C SER A 96 -5.22 -3.22 26.38
N LYS A 97 -6.36 -3.43 27.04
CA LYS A 97 -7.69 -3.36 26.42
C LYS A 97 -7.97 -1.98 25.79
N ASP A 98 -7.52 -0.91 26.44
CA ASP A 98 -7.73 0.44 25.91
C ASP A 98 -6.93 0.68 24.62
N GLU A 99 -5.72 0.14 24.52
CA GLU A 99 -4.94 0.16 23.28
C GLU A 99 -5.66 -0.60 22.14
N VAL A 100 -6.25 -1.77 22.44
CA VAL A 100 -7.08 -2.49 21.47
C VAL A 100 -8.27 -1.63 21.02
N ARG A 101 -9.01 -1.01 21.97
CA ARG A 101 -10.14 -0.14 21.66
C ARG A 101 -9.74 1.03 20.75
N GLN A 102 -8.64 1.71 21.07
CA GLN A 102 -8.15 2.82 20.25
C GLN A 102 -7.70 2.34 18.86
N ARG A 103 -7.04 1.18 18.77
CA ARG A 103 -6.60 0.60 17.50
C ARG A 103 -7.78 0.20 16.62
N LEU A 104 -8.82 -0.41 17.20
CA LEU A 104 -10.06 -0.74 16.49
C LEU A 104 -10.74 0.52 15.93
N ALA A 105 -10.77 1.61 16.69
CA ALA A 105 -11.26 2.90 16.21
C ALA A 105 -10.43 3.44 15.04
N GLN A 106 -9.09 3.34 15.11
CA GLN A 106 -8.21 3.76 14.02
C GLN A 106 -8.40 2.93 12.74
N ILE A 107 -8.56 1.62 12.87
CA ILE A 107 -8.85 0.73 11.72
C ILE A 107 -10.19 1.12 11.08
N TRP A 108 -11.23 1.34 11.89
CA TRP A 108 -12.55 1.73 11.39
C TRP A 108 -12.52 3.08 10.66
N LEU A 109 -11.79 4.05 11.23
CA LEU A 109 -11.62 5.37 10.60
C LEU A 109 -10.83 5.26 9.29
N ALA A 110 -9.72 4.51 9.26
CA ALA A 110 -8.95 4.30 8.05
C ALA A 110 -9.77 3.63 6.95
N HIS A 111 -10.55 2.60 7.30
CA HIS A 111 -11.49 1.96 6.38
C HIS A 111 -12.52 2.97 5.83
N SER A 112 -13.13 3.79 6.70
CA SER A 112 -14.13 4.79 6.32
C SER A 112 -13.56 5.90 5.43
N GLU A 113 -12.25 6.16 5.53
CA GLU A 113 -11.50 7.09 4.69
C GLU A 113 -11.06 6.48 3.34
N GLY A 114 -11.44 5.22 3.08
CA GLY A 114 -11.15 4.54 1.82
C GLY A 114 -9.75 3.95 1.75
N HIS A 115 -9.07 3.78 2.89
CA HIS A 115 -7.85 2.98 2.97
C HIS A 115 -8.17 1.49 2.93
N ASP A 116 -7.17 0.74 2.49
CA ASP A 116 -7.24 -0.72 2.38
C ASP A 116 -6.67 -1.35 3.65
N ILE A 117 -7.41 -2.30 4.20
CA ILE A 117 -6.99 -3.09 5.36
C ILE A 117 -6.77 -4.51 4.87
N ALA A 118 -5.55 -4.99 5.03
CA ALA A 118 -5.08 -6.27 4.52
C ALA A 118 -4.53 -7.15 5.64
N SER A 119 -4.42 -8.45 5.39
CA SER A 119 -3.92 -9.40 6.37
C SER A 119 -2.40 -9.53 6.32
N HIS A 120 -1.79 -9.49 7.49
CA HIS A 120 -0.38 -9.85 7.74
C HIS A 120 -0.28 -11.06 8.67
N ALA A 121 -1.23 -12.00 8.51
CA ALA A 121 -1.42 -13.14 9.41
C ALA A 121 -1.61 -12.68 10.88
N CYS A 122 -1.31 -13.53 11.85
CA CYS A 122 -1.49 -13.21 13.26
C CYS A 122 -0.16 -13.15 13.99
N GLY A 123 0.51 -14.29 14.21
CA GLY A 123 1.67 -14.38 15.09
C GLY A 123 2.99 -13.86 14.52
N HIS A 124 2.97 -13.39 13.27
CA HIS A 124 4.17 -12.98 12.53
C HIS A 124 5.28 -14.05 12.53
N PHE A 125 4.87 -15.31 12.34
CA PHE A 125 5.78 -16.45 12.21
C PHE A 125 6.25 -16.61 10.76
N ASP A 126 7.45 -17.17 10.58
CA ASP A 126 7.89 -17.67 9.28
C ASP A 126 7.11 -18.96 8.98
N GLY A 127 6.12 -18.85 8.09
CA GLY A 127 5.24 -19.94 7.70
C GLY A 127 5.68 -20.64 6.40
N LYS A 128 6.91 -20.44 5.93
CA LYS A 128 7.39 -21.03 4.67
C LYS A 128 7.18 -22.54 4.58
N ASP A 129 7.41 -23.24 5.69
CA ASP A 129 7.29 -24.70 5.78
C ASP A 129 5.91 -25.17 6.26
N TRP A 130 4.96 -24.25 6.45
CA TRP A 130 3.59 -24.60 6.81
C TRP A 130 2.88 -25.31 5.67
N THR A 131 2.06 -26.30 6.02
CA THR A 131 1.17 -26.95 5.06
C THR A 131 0.03 -26.01 4.65
N LYS A 132 -0.70 -26.38 3.60
CA LYS A 132 -1.92 -25.64 3.21
C LYS A 132 -2.91 -25.57 4.38
N ALA A 133 -3.09 -26.66 5.13
CA ALA A 133 -3.99 -26.72 6.28
C ALA A 133 -3.56 -25.77 7.41
N ASP A 134 -2.27 -25.66 7.66
CA ASP A 134 -1.70 -24.72 8.64
C ASP A 134 -1.99 -23.26 8.25
N TRP A 135 -1.79 -22.90 6.98
CA TRP A 135 -2.15 -21.59 6.45
C TRP A 135 -3.64 -21.30 6.55
N LEU A 136 -4.50 -22.27 6.21
CA LEU A 136 -5.96 -22.13 6.36
C LEU A 136 -6.37 -21.92 7.82
N ASN A 137 -5.69 -22.57 8.76
CA ASN A 137 -5.90 -22.37 10.20
C ASN A 137 -5.45 -20.96 10.66
N GLU A 138 -4.31 -20.47 10.17
CA GLU A 138 -3.84 -19.11 10.44
C GLU A 138 -4.84 -18.07 9.90
N PHE A 139 -5.34 -18.24 8.68
CA PHE A 139 -6.34 -17.35 8.09
C PHE A 139 -7.68 -17.40 8.84
N SER A 140 -8.12 -18.59 9.28
CA SER A 140 -9.29 -18.74 10.12
C SER A 140 -9.14 -17.99 11.45
N SER A 141 -7.96 -18.08 12.06
CA SER A 141 -7.64 -17.32 13.28
C SER A 141 -7.69 -15.81 13.03
N PHE A 142 -7.09 -15.34 11.93
CA PHE A 142 -7.14 -13.94 11.52
C PHE A 142 -8.58 -13.45 11.37
N SER A 143 -9.38 -14.11 10.54
CA SER A 143 -10.76 -13.71 10.27
C SER A 143 -11.61 -13.69 11.53
N ARG A 144 -11.51 -14.71 12.39
CA ARG A 144 -12.25 -14.77 13.66
C ARG A 144 -11.83 -13.64 14.60
N ILE A 145 -10.52 -13.44 14.80
CA ILE A 145 -10.01 -12.45 15.75
C ILE A 145 -10.40 -11.04 15.32
N VAL A 146 -10.31 -10.71 14.03
CA VAL A 146 -10.71 -9.38 13.54
C VAL A 146 -12.23 -9.18 13.65
N ARG A 147 -13.03 -10.16 13.20
CA ARG A 147 -14.49 -10.09 13.27
C ARG A 147 -14.99 -9.91 14.70
N ASP A 148 -14.45 -10.69 15.64
CA ASP A 148 -14.92 -10.74 17.02
C ASP A 148 -14.11 -9.84 17.97
N ALA A 149 -13.23 -8.98 17.46
CA ALA A 149 -12.26 -8.23 18.27
C ALA A 149 -12.91 -7.43 19.42
N TYR A 150 -14.04 -6.77 19.17
CA TYR A 150 -14.78 -6.04 20.21
C TYR A 150 -15.27 -6.99 21.30
N LYS A 151 -15.92 -8.10 20.90
CA LYS A 151 -16.44 -9.12 21.81
C LYS A 151 -15.34 -9.79 22.63
N ILE A 152 -14.27 -10.25 21.97
CA ILE A 152 -13.12 -10.92 22.62
C ILE A 152 -12.55 -10.05 23.75
N ASN A 153 -12.47 -8.74 23.53
CA ASN A 153 -11.90 -7.81 24.50
C ASN A 153 -12.93 -7.18 25.44
N GLY A 154 -14.22 -7.55 25.33
CA GLY A 154 -15.32 -6.93 26.09
C GLY A 154 -15.41 -5.42 25.88
N ILE A 155 -15.14 -4.95 24.66
CA ILE A 155 -15.19 -3.54 24.27
C ILE A 155 -16.60 -3.25 23.73
N GLU A 156 -17.26 -2.26 24.31
CA GLU A 156 -18.56 -1.78 23.83
C GLU A 156 -18.42 -0.83 22.63
N GLY A 157 -19.52 -0.62 21.91
CA GLY A 157 -19.56 0.32 20.77
C GLY A 157 -18.95 -0.24 19.48
N GLU A 158 -19.10 -1.54 19.22
CA GLU A 158 -18.80 -2.13 17.91
C GLU A 158 -19.59 -1.38 16.81
N PRO A 159 -18.92 -0.76 15.81
CA PRO A 159 -19.60 -0.03 14.75
C PRO A 159 -20.52 -0.94 13.92
N GLU A 160 -21.65 -0.39 13.49
CA GLU A 160 -22.50 -1.04 12.49
C GLU A 160 -21.67 -1.30 11.22
N GLY A 161 -21.68 -2.55 10.74
CA GLY A 161 -20.89 -2.97 9.58
C GLY A 161 -19.50 -3.50 9.91
N TRP A 162 -19.00 -3.42 11.15
CA TRP A 162 -17.66 -3.93 11.51
C TRP A 162 -17.46 -5.40 11.11
N LYS A 163 -18.41 -6.27 11.47
CA LYS A 163 -18.33 -7.71 11.17
C LYS A 163 -18.34 -7.98 9.67
N GLN A 164 -19.20 -7.30 8.92
CA GLN A 164 -19.24 -7.40 7.47
C GLN A 164 -17.91 -6.95 6.84
N PHE A 165 -17.35 -5.83 7.31
CA PHE A 165 -16.03 -5.35 6.92
C PHE A 165 -14.94 -6.40 7.22
N ALA A 166 -14.91 -6.98 8.42
CA ALA A 166 -13.93 -7.99 8.79
C ALA A 166 -14.03 -9.28 7.95
N GLU A 167 -15.24 -9.65 7.52
CA GLU A 167 -15.50 -10.85 6.74
C GLU A 167 -15.25 -10.69 5.24
N THR A 168 -15.49 -9.49 4.70
CA THR A 168 -15.51 -9.27 3.24
C THR A 168 -14.61 -8.15 2.74
N GLY A 169 -14.23 -7.22 3.62
CA GLY A 169 -13.42 -6.05 3.29
C GLY A 169 -11.92 -6.32 3.29
N ILE A 170 -11.45 -7.39 3.93
CA ILE A 170 -10.02 -7.75 4.01
C ILE A 170 -9.72 -8.82 2.97
N SER A 171 -9.27 -8.38 1.79
CA SER A 171 -9.05 -9.26 0.62
C SER A 171 -7.59 -9.32 0.16
N GLY A 172 -6.69 -8.63 0.86
CA GLY A 172 -5.27 -8.59 0.59
C GLY A 172 -4.41 -9.35 1.58
N PHE A 173 -3.27 -9.87 1.13
CA PHE A 173 -2.30 -10.54 2.01
C PHE A 173 -0.86 -10.11 1.72
N ARG A 174 -0.04 -10.04 2.78
CA ARG A 174 1.41 -10.06 2.70
C ARG A 174 1.95 -11.01 3.75
N VAL A 175 2.81 -11.94 3.34
CA VAL A 175 3.40 -12.92 4.25
C VAL A 175 4.46 -12.25 5.15
N PRO A 176 4.51 -12.57 6.45
CA PRO A 176 5.61 -12.18 7.31
C PRO A 176 6.98 -12.56 6.71
N TYR A 177 7.97 -11.68 6.89
CA TYR A 177 9.33 -11.83 6.37
C TYR A 177 9.46 -11.94 4.84
N LEU A 178 8.38 -11.72 4.08
CA LEU A 178 8.33 -11.99 2.63
C LEU A 178 8.74 -13.44 2.28
N SER A 179 8.51 -14.37 3.22
CA SER A 179 8.87 -15.78 3.15
C SER A 179 7.68 -16.60 2.61
N ASP A 180 7.54 -16.66 1.30
CA ASP A 180 6.43 -17.33 0.62
C ASP A 180 6.69 -18.82 0.31
N GLY A 181 5.64 -19.51 -0.16
CA GLY A 181 5.73 -20.92 -0.53
C GLY A 181 4.50 -21.43 -1.30
N LYS A 182 4.62 -22.58 -1.97
CA LYS A 182 3.51 -23.15 -2.76
C LYS A 182 2.25 -23.40 -1.92
N ALA A 183 2.41 -23.88 -0.69
CA ALA A 183 1.31 -24.14 0.23
C ALA A 183 0.53 -22.87 0.60
N LEU A 184 1.23 -21.75 0.79
CA LEU A 184 0.63 -20.44 1.02
C LEU A 184 -0.27 -20.04 -0.15
N TYR A 185 0.24 -20.08 -1.38
CA TYR A 185 -0.53 -19.68 -2.56
C TYR A 185 -1.78 -20.54 -2.78
N SER A 186 -1.68 -21.85 -2.54
CA SER A 186 -2.85 -22.75 -2.57
C SER A 186 -3.90 -22.40 -1.50
N ALA A 187 -3.49 -21.92 -0.32
CA ALA A 187 -4.40 -21.49 0.73
C ALA A 187 -5.03 -20.12 0.41
N LEU A 188 -4.25 -19.17 -0.11
CA LEU A 188 -4.73 -17.85 -0.53
C LEU A 188 -5.79 -17.96 -1.64
N SER A 189 -5.54 -18.80 -2.64
CA SER A 189 -6.51 -19.09 -3.71
C SER A 189 -7.79 -19.72 -3.16
N GLU A 190 -7.71 -20.71 -2.26
CA GLU A 190 -8.91 -21.31 -1.64
C GLU A 190 -9.71 -20.31 -0.79
N LYS A 191 -9.04 -19.34 -0.17
CA LYS A 191 -9.69 -18.25 0.58
C LYS A 191 -10.12 -17.07 -0.29
N ASN A 192 -9.94 -17.14 -1.61
CA ASN A 192 -10.32 -16.11 -2.57
C ASN A 192 -9.71 -14.73 -2.24
N PHE A 193 -8.44 -14.68 -1.80
CA PHE A 193 -7.73 -13.41 -1.69
C PHE A 193 -7.64 -12.74 -3.06
N ALA A 194 -7.97 -11.45 -3.12
CA ALA A 194 -7.93 -10.66 -4.35
C ALA A 194 -6.49 -10.37 -4.79
N TYR A 195 -5.59 -10.21 -3.82
CA TYR A 195 -4.17 -10.03 -4.10
C TYR A 195 -3.24 -10.56 -3.01
N ASP A 196 -2.01 -10.84 -3.44
CA ASP A 196 -0.84 -11.06 -2.62
C ASP A 196 0.23 -9.99 -2.91
N ALA A 197 0.87 -9.46 -1.88
CA ALA A 197 1.92 -8.44 -1.97
C ALA A 197 3.24 -8.89 -1.35
N SER A 198 3.54 -10.19 -1.44
CA SER A 198 4.71 -10.83 -0.82
C SER A 198 5.93 -10.90 -1.73
N GLY A 199 5.76 -10.67 -3.04
CA GLY A 199 6.83 -10.85 -4.02
C GLY A 199 7.97 -9.83 -3.89
N ILE A 200 9.14 -10.18 -4.45
CA ILE A 200 10.27 -9.28 -4.63
C ILE A 200 10.70 -9.33 -6.09
N SER A 201 10.91 -8.16 -6.70
CA SER A 201 11.36 -8.04 -8.10
C SER A 201 12.69 -7.27 -8.20
N ARG A 202 13.41 -7.45 -9.31
CA ARG A 202 14.71 -6.78 -9.56
C ARG A 202 14.61 -5.26 -9.82
N GLY A 203 13.38 -4.73 -9.83
CA GLY A 203 13.00 -3.35 -10.13
C GLY A 203 11.47 -3.24 -10.20
N PRO A 204 10.91 -2.04 -10.42
CA PRO A 204 9.47 -1.88 -10.63
C PRO A 204 8.94 -2.86 -11.68
N ALA A 205 7.84 -3.54 -11.36
CA ALA A 205 7.26 -4.58 -12.18
C ALA A 205 5.73 -4.46 -12.19
N GLU A 206 5.12 -4.76 -13.32
CA GLU A 206 3.66 -4.89 -13.38
C GLU A 206 3.23 -6.08 -12.51
N PRO A 207 2.14 -5.93 -11.74
CA PRO A 207 1.58 -7.06 -11.02
C PRO A 207 0.98 -8.08 -12.00
N GLN A 208 0.99 -9.35 -11.62
CA GLN A 208 0.60 -10.45 -12.50
C GLN A 208 -0.62 -11.19 -11.94
N MET A 209 -1.61 -11.48 -12.80
CA MET A 209 -2.71 -12.36 -12.45
C MET A 209 -2.23 -13.82 -12.49
N VAL A 210 -2.27 -14.50 -11.35
CA VAL A 210 -1.86 -15.91 -11.21
C VAL A 210 -2.93 -16.63 -10.39
N ASP A 211 -3.50 -17.70 -10.94
CA ASP A 211 -4.52 -18.53 -10.29
C ASP A 211 -5.70 -17.73 -9.69
N GLY A 212 -6.15 -16.70 -10.41
CA GLY A 212 -7.27 -15.83 -10.02
C GLY A 212 -6.93 -14.75 -8.99
N MET A 213 -5.66 -14.63 -8.59
CA MET A 213 -5.18 -13.64 -7.62
C MET A 213 -4.13 -12.73 -8.26
N MET A 214 -4.23 -11.42 -8.01
CA MET A 214 -3.19 -10.49 -8.45
C MET A 214 -1.96 -10.57 -7.53
N ARG A 215 -0.77 -10.77 -8.08
CA ARG A 215 0.48 -10.85 -7.33
C ARG A 215 1.34 -9.62 -7.57
N PHE A 216 1.65 -8.92 -6.51
CA PHE A 216 2.51 -7.75 -6.49
C PHE A 216 3.89 -8.11 -5.94
N ALA A 217 4.91 -7.36 -6.39
CA ALA A 217 6.25 -7.48 -5.88
C ALA A 217 6.80 -6.13 -5.46
N LEU A 218 7.44 -6.08 -4.29
CA LEU A 218 8.24 -4.93 -3.89
C LEU A 218 9.51 -4.88 -4.74
N PRO A 219 9.79 -3.74 -5.39
CA PRO A 219 10.94 -3.63 -6.28
C PRO A 219 12.23 -3.43 -5.50
N GLN A 220 13.31 -3.97 -6.04
CA GLN A 220 14.64 -3.52 -5.68
C GLN A 220 14.94 -2.17 -6.37
N ILE A 221 15.31 -1.16 -5.59
CA ILE A 221 15.64 0.20 -6.01
C ILE A 221 17.14 0.49 -5.78
N PRO A 222 17.76 1.37 -6.59
CA PRO A 222 19.15 1.76 -6.37
C PRO A 222 19.27 2.62 -5.12
N GLU A 223 20.25 2.33 -4.28
CA GLU A 223 20.51 3.15 -3.08
C GLU A 223 22.01 3.33 -2.83
N GLY A 224 22.37 4.53 -2.36
CA GLY A 224 23.73 4.94 -2.05
C GLY A 224 24.61 5.24 -3.28
N PRO A 225 25.87 5.66 -3.05
CA PRO A 225 26.76 6.11 -4.13
C PRO A 225 27.04 5.05 -5.20
N GLN A 226 27.12 3.78 -4.81
CA GLN A 226 27.32 2.65 -5.74
C GLN A 226 26.01 2.09 -6.30
N LYS A 227 24.86 2.73 -6.01
CA LYS A 227 23.52 2.34 -6.49
C LYS A 227 23.20 0.85 -6.26
N ARG A 228 23.60 0.31 -5.12
CA ARG A 228 23.41 -1.12 -4.82
C ARG A 228 21.92 -1.40 -4.65
N PRO A 229 21.34 -2.41 -5.34
CA PRO A 229 19.92 -2.71 -5.23
C PRO A 229 19.51 -2.99 -3.78
N ILE A 230 18.37 -2.45 -3.36
CA ILE A 230 17.74 -2.70 -2.05
C ILE A 230 16.23 -2.81 -2.24
N ILE A 231 15.55 -3.68 -1.52
CA ILE A 231 14.08 -3.71 -1.55
C ILE A 231 13.58 -2.32 -1.11
N ALA A 232 12.58 -1.78 -1.80
CA ALA A 232 11.90 -0.53 -1.47
C ALA A 232 11.04 -0.68 -0.19
N MET A 233 11.72 -1.01 0.91
CA MET A 233 11.15 -1.21 2.22
C MET A 233 12.07 -0.63 3.30
N ASP A 234 11.49 0.09 4.26
CA ASP A 234 12.23 0.76 5.33
C ASP A 234 13.10 -0.17 6.17
N TYR A 235 12.66 -1.40 6.47
CA TYR A 235 13.47 -2.37 7.21
C TYR A 235 14.77 -2.73 6.47
N ASN A 236 14.73 -2.86 5.14
CA ASN A 236 15.93 -3.12 4.36
C ASN A 236 16.89 -1.92 4.40
N LEU A 237 16.35 -0.70 4.36
CA LEU A 237 17.13 0.52 4.54
C LEU A 237 17.73 0.61 5.95
N PHE A 238 16.96 0.28 6.98
CA PHE A 238 17.39 0.20 8.37
C PHE A 238 18.58 -0.75 8.54
N VAL A 239 18.45 -1.98 8.03
CA VAL A 239 19.54 -2.97 8.05
C VAL A 239 20.77 -2.44 7.32
N ARG A 240 20.60 -1.79 6.17
CA ARG A 240 21.73 -1.25 5.41
C ARG A 240 22.41 -0.05 6.09
N HIS A 241 21.61 0.84 6.67
CA HIS A 241 22.08 2.12 7.18
C HIS A 241 22.74 1.99 8.54
N SER A 242 22.24 1.10 9.40
CA SER A 242 22.71 0.97 10.77
C SER A 242 22.96 -0.47 11.24
N GLY A 243 22.87 -1.46 10.34
CA GLY A 243 23.01 -2.87 10.68
C GLY A 243 21.79 -3.44 11.41
N GLY A 244 20.65 -2.77 11.34
CA GLY A 244 19.44 -3.16 12.08
C GLY A 244 19.51 -2.76 13.56
N ILE A 245 20.34 -1.77 13.89
CA ILE A 245 20.52 -1.25 15.24
C ILE A 245 19.98 0.17 15.27
N GLU A 246 19.09 0.47 16.22
CA GLU A 246 18.54 1.81 16.37
C GLU A 246 19.62 2.88 16.58
N ARG A 247 19.56 3.92 15.74
CA ARG A 247 20.41 5.12 15.83
C ARG A 247 19.53 6.37 15.74
N LYS A 248 20.01 7.47 16.31
CA LYS A 248 19.44 8.78 15.96
C LYS A 248 19.84 9.13 14.52
N ASP A 249 19.06 9.98 13.88
CA ASP A 249 19.32 10.53 12.55
C ASP A 249 19.44 12.05 12.66
N ALA A 250 20.38 12.51 13.50
CA ALA A 250 20.47 13.92 13.90
C ALA A 250 20.90 14.86 12.76
N ASP A 251 21.67 14.34 11.81
CA ASP A 251 22.13 15.03 10.59
C ASP A 251 21.22 14.75 9.38
N GLY A 252 20.17 13.94 9.54
CA GLY A 252 19.24 13.56 8.48
C GLY A 252 19.83 12.63 7.41
N ALA A 253 20.99 12.01 7.66
CA ALA A 253 21.67 11.19 6.67
C ALA A 253 20.83 9.97 6.23
N PHE A 254 20.13 9.31 7.16
CA PHE A 254 19.29 8.15 6.85
C PHE A 254 18.02 8.56 6.12
N GLU A 255 17.38 9.65 6.56
CA GLU A 255 16.22 10.23 5.89
C GLU A 255 16.55 10.61 4.44
N ASN A 256 17.62 11.37 4.23
CA ASN A 256 18.00 11.86 2.91
C ASN A 256 18.31 10.70 1.95
N ARG A 257 19.08 9.71 2.41
CA ARG A 257 19.40 8.54 1.57
C ARG A 257 18.16 7.70 1.21
N ALA A 258 17.24 7.53 2.16
CA ALA A 258 15.98 6.82 1.90
C ALA A 258 15.12 7.59 0.90
N TYR A 259 14.97 8.90 1.11
CA TYR A 259 14.24 9.79 0.22
C TYR A 259 14.82 9.78 -1.20
N GLU A 260 16.13 9.92 -1.35
CA GLU A 260 16.82 9.90 -2.64
C GLU A 260 16.61 8.57 -3.39
N ALA A 261 16.67 7.45 -2.69
CA ALA A 261 16.43 6.14 -3.29
C ALA A 261 14.99 5.99 -3.81
N PHE A 262 13.99 6.38 -3.01
CA PHE A 262 12.59 6.36 -3.43
C PHE A 262 12.33 7.33 -4.58
N ARG A 263 12.88 8.54 -4.51
CA ARG A 263 12.75 9.57 -5.54
C ARG A 263 13.37 9.14 -6.86
N ALA A 264 14.59 8.59 -6.84
CA ALA A 264 15.25 8.10 -8.04
C ALA A 264 14.49 6.94 -8.71
N ALA A 265 13.88 6.05 -7.92
CA ALA A 265 13.02 5.00 -8.46
C ALA A 265 11.74 5.57 -9.09
N PHE A 266 11.12 6.55 -8.44
CA PHE A 266 9.94 7.25 -8.97
C PHE A 266 10.26 7.98 -10.28
N ASP A 267 11.29 8.82 -10.30
CA ASP A 267 11.63 9.63 -11.47
C ASP A 267 11.92 8.74 -12.69
N ARG A 268 12.59 7.59 -12.49
CA ARG A 268 12.82 6.63 -13.56
C ARG A 268 11.54 6.08 -14.19
N GLU A 269 10.52 5.78 -13.39
CA GLU A 269 9.24 5.27 -13.92
C GLU A 269 8.36 6.40 -14.45
N TYR A 270 8.38 7.55 -13.79
CA TYR A 270 7.63 8.75 -14.16
C TYR A 270 8.10 9.33 -15.50
N ASP A 271 9.40 9.37 -15.75
CA ASP A 271 9.97 9.81 -17.04
C ASP A 271 10.04 8.67 -18.07
N GLY A 272 9.64 7.46 -17.67
CA GLY A 272 9.81 6.24 -18.44
C GLY A 272 8.50 5.48 -18.68
N LYS A 273 8.50 4.20 -18.31
CA LYS A 273 7.45 3.23 -18.67
C LYS A 273 6.18 3.34 -17.83
N ARG A 274 6.19 4.18 -16.79
CA ARG A 274 5.08 4.34 -15.83
C ARG A 274 4.67 3.02 -15.17
N VAL A 275 5.65 2.15 -14.88
CA VAL A 275 5.40 0.89 -14.15
C VAL A 275 5.06 1.25 -12.70
N PRO A 276 4.06 0.62 -12.05
CA PRO A 276 3.70 0.92 -10.68
C PRO A 276 4.88 0.79 -9.72
N LEU A 277 5.09 1.80 -8.87
CA LEU A 277 6.12 1.78 -7.84
C LEU A 277 5.52 1.37 -6.49
N GLY A 278 5.82 0.16 -6.04
CA GLY A 278 5.46 -0.32 -4.70
C GLY A 278 6.50 0.09 -3.65
N MET A 279 6.04 0.54 -2.49
CA MET A 279 6.89 0.89 -1.34
C MET A 279 6.28 0.32 -0.05
N GLY A 280 7.10 -0.41 0.72
CA GLY A 280 6.72 -1.01 2.00
C GLY A 280 7.31 -0.24 3.17
N PHE A 281 6.55 -0.12 4.25
CA PHE A 281 7.00 0.50 5.50
C PHE A 281 6.53 -0.34 6.68
N HIS A 282 7.13 -0.17 7.85
CA HIS A 282 6.63 -0.75 9.08
C HIS A 282 5.92 0.32 9.91
N PHE A 283 4.90 -0.10 10.66
CA PHE A 283 4.18 0.76 11.62
C PHE A 283 4.95 1.03 12.91
N THR A 284 6.27 1.14 12.80
CA THR A 284 7.19 1.47 13.88
C THR A 284 8.22 2.48 13.39
N LEU A 285 8.90 3.14 14.32
CA LEU A 285 10.01 4.02 13.98
C LEU A 285 11.30 3.21 13.96
N MET A 286 12.09 3.40 12.89
CA MET A 286 13.46 2.92 12.82
C MET A 286 14.40 4.08 12.54
N ASN A 287 15.60 3.99 13.12
CA ASN A 287 16.61 5.04 13.08
C ASN A 287 16.07 6.44 13.41
N GLY A 288 15.38 6.55 14.54
CA GLY A 288 14.79 7.81 14.99
C GLY A 288 13.68 8.34 14.08
N GLY A 289 13.05 7.46 13.28
CA GLY A 289 11.94 7.80 12.39
C GLY A 289 12.37 8.37 11.04
N ALA A 290 13.62 8.16 10.64
CA ALA A 290 14.18 8.60 9.36
C ALA A 290 13.32 8.22 8.15
N TYR A 291 12.91 6.95 8.09
CA TYR A 291 12.18 6.42 6.94
C TYR A 291 10.74 6.94 6.85
N TRP A 292 10.11 7.23 7.98
CA TRP A 292 8.81 7.89 8.01
C TRP A 292 8.91 9.35 7.53
N ARG A 293 9.94 10.09 7.92
CA ARG A 293 10.16 11.46 7.41
C ARG A 293 10.44 11.44 5.90
N ALA A 294 11.25 10.49 5.43
CA ALA A 294 11.51 10.29 4.00
C ALA A 294 10.23 9.98 3.22
N LEU A 295 9.37 9.11 3.75
CA LEU A 295 8.04 8.82 3.20
C LEU A 295 7.16 10.07 3.14
N GLU A 296 7.08 10.83 4.22
CA GLU A 296 6.23 12.03 4.28
C GLU A 296 6.67 13.09 3.27
N ARG A 297 7.97 13.29 3.11
CA ARG A 297 8.54 14.18 2.10
C ARG A 297 8.23 13.67 0.70
N PHE A 298 8.50 12.40 0.43
CA PHE A 298 8.21 11.77 -0.86
C PHE A 298 6.74 11.91 -1.24
N ALA A 299 5.82 11.50 -0.36
CA ALA A 299 4.39 11.57 -0.63
C ALA A 299 3.90 13.02 -0.79
N GLY A 300 4.42 13.96 0.01
CA GLY A 300 4.10 15.38 -0.09
C GLY A 300 4.48 16.00 -1.44
N GLU A 301 5.54 15.52 -2.08
CA GLU A 301 5.99 16.02 -3.39
C GLU A 301 5.41 15.25 -4.59
N VAL A 302 5.19 13.95 -4.41
CA VAL A 302 4.84 13.02 -5.49
C VAL A 302 3.34 12.81 -5.61
N CYS A 303 2.65 12.54 -4.50
CA CYS A 303 1.23 12.15 -4.53
C CYS A 303 0.28 13.31 -4.88
N VAL A 304 0.76 14.54 -4.80
CA VAL A 304 0.00 15.76 -5.15
C VAL A 304 0.09 16.13 -6.64
N LYS A 305 0.85 15.37 -7.43
CA LYS A 305 0.99 15.61 -8.88
C LYS A 305 -0.25 15.12 -9.62
N ALA A 306 -0.72 15.90 -10.61
CA ALA A 306 -1.96 15.63 -11.33
C ALA A 306 -1.97 14.30 -12.10
N ASP A 307 -0.81 13.85 -12.57
CA ASP A 307 -0.63 12.61 -13.35
C ASP A 307 0.00 11.46 -12.54
N VAL A 308 -0.04 11.56 -11.20
CA VAL A 308 0.35 10.52 -10.26
C VAL A 308 -0.87 10.02 -9.48
N LYS A 309 -0.95 8.71 -9.28
CA LYS A 309 -1.97 8.06 -8.48
C LYS A 309 -1.31 7.33 -7.30
N CYS A 310 -1.36 7.93 -6.12
CA CYS A 310 -0.98 7.28 -4.86
C CYS A 310 -2.18 6.52 -4.29
N VAL A 311 -2.22 5.21 -4.51
CA VAL A 311 -3.41 4.38 -4.28
C VAL A 311 -3.06 3.14 -3.47
N SER A 312 -4.06 2.54 -2.82
CA SER A 312 -3.88 1.24 -2.17
C SER A 312 -3.79 0.11 -3.20
N TYR A 313 -3.47 -1.10 -2.75
CA TYR A 313 -3.52 -2.28 -3.64
C TYR A 313 -4.93 -2.54 -4.16
N ALA A 314 -5.95 -2.51 -3.28
CA ALA A 314 -7.35 -2.69 -3.67
C ALA A 314 -7.82 -1.67 -4.73
N ASP A 315 -7.35 -0.44 -4.62
CA ASP A 315 -7.65 0.64 -5.55
C ASP A 315 -6.99 0.47 -6.89
N TYR A 316 -5.72 0.06 -6.90
CA TYR A 316 -5.04 -0.29 -8.13
C TYR A 316 -5.83 -1.36 -8.90
N LEU A 317 -6.34 -2.39 -8.20
CA LEU A 317 -7.18 -3.42 -8.82
C LEU A 317 -8.50 -2.88 -9.33
N ALA A 318 -9.16 -1.98 -8.58
CA ALA A 318 -10.38 -1.33 -9.02
C ALA A 318 -10.14 -0.52 -10.31
N ASP A 319 -9.06 0.26 -10.35
CA ASP A 319 -8.65 1.03 -11.53
C ASP A 319 -8.33 0.13 -12.73
N GLN A 320 -7.62 -1.00 -12.53
CA GLN A 320 -7.32 -1.94 -13.62
C GLN A 320 -8.60 -2.62 -14.16
N ARG A 321 -9.56 -2.91 -13.30
CA ARG A 321 -10.87 -3.48 -13.69
C ARG A 321 -11.67 -2.47 -14.51
N ALA A 322 -11.76 -1.23 -14.04
CA ALA A 322 -12.43 -0.15 -14.75
C ALA A 322 -11.79 0.14 -16.13
N ALA A 323 -10.47 -0.03 -16.23
CA ALA A 323 -9.73 0.12 -17.49
C ALA A 323 -9.80 -1.12 -18.43
N GLY A 324 -10.53 -2.19 -18.06
CA GLY A 324 -10.65 -3.40 -18.86
C GLY A 324 -9.37 -4.26 -18.95
N LYS A 325 -8.36 -3.99 -18.12
CA LYS A 325 -7.03 -4.65 -18.20
C LYS A 325 -6.91 -5.96 -17.44
N THR A 326 -7.97 -6.39 -16.74
CA THR A 326 -7.96 -7.59 -15.89
C THR A 326 -8.57 -8.84 -16.56
N GLN A 327 -8.89 -8.80 -17.85
CA GLN A 327 -9.23 -9.99 -18.61
C GLN A 327 -8.18 -10.26 -19.68
N THR A 328 -7.26 -11.19 -19.42
CA THR A 328 -6.70 -12.18 -20.37
C THR A 328 -5.66 -13.04 -19.65
N GLY A 329 -6.12 -14.01 -18.87
CA GLY A 329 -5.37 -15.24 -18.64
C GLY A 329 -5.86 -16.24 -19.67
N ASN A 330 -5.15 -16.38 -20.79
CA ASN A 330 -5.42 -17.38 -21.81
C ASN A 330 -5.37 -18.76 -21.16
N VAL A 331 -6.54 -19.41 -20.99
CA VAL A 331 -6.61 -20.87 -20.88
C VAL A 331 -6.47 -21.38 -22.31
N GLY A 332 -5.24 -21.71 -22.70
CA GLY A 332 -4.95 -22.18 -24.05
C GLY A 332 -4.09 -23.43 -24.02
N GLY A 333 -4.66 -24.54 -24.52
CA GLY A 333 -3.95 -25.69 -25.09
C GLY A 333 -3.60 -26.79 -24.12
#